data_AF-A0A0C2C880-F1
#
_entry.id   AF-A0A0C2C880-F1
#
_cell.length_a   1.000
_cell.length_b   1.000
_cell.length_c   1.000
_cell.angle_alpha   90.00
_cell.angle_beta   90.00
_cell.angle_gamma   90.00
#
_symmetry.space_group_name_H-M   'P 1'
#
loop_
_entity.id
_entity.type
_entity.pdbx_description
1 polymer ?
#
loop_
_entity_poly.entity_id
_entity_poly.type
_entity_poly.pdbx_seq_one_letter_code
_entity_poly.pdbx_strand_id
1 'polypeptide(L)' 'SECGTGKERNCCDKHPNCASWAKRGECSKNPKWMLPNCQLSCHSCETETDTNEQSDESDTSDESDTSDTSDTLSELQ' A
#
# COMPACT_ATOMS: atom_id res chain seq x y z
N SER A 1 -0.95 9.89 -12.16
CA SER A 1 -1.06 8.47 -11.82
C SER A 1 -1.30 8.38 -10.33
N GLU A 2 -2.25 7.54 -9.90
CA GLU A 2 -2.52 7.28 -8.49
C GLU A 2 -1.87 5.95 -8.13
N CYS A 3 -1.07 5.89 -7.07
CA CYS A 3 -0.31 4.69 -6.70
C CYS A 3 -0.70 4.21 -5.31
N GLY A 4 -0.60 2.89 -5.09
CA GLY A 4 -0.82 2.27 -3.79
C GLY A 4 0.27 2.63 -2.78
N THR A 5 0.08 2.19 -1.54
CA THR A 5 1.05 2.35 -0.44
C THR A 5 1.46 0.98 0.10
N GLY A 6 2.56 0.92 0.87
CA GLY A 6 3.02 -0.34 1.48
C GLY A 6 3.37 -1.42 0.45
N LYS A 7 2.77 -2.60 0.56
CA LYS A 7 2.99 -3.76 -0.33
C LYS A 7 2.58 -3.51 -1.79
N GLU A 8 1.74 -2.50 -2.03
CA GLU A 8 1.26 -2.12 -3.37
C GLU A 8 1.92 -0.82 -3.88
N ARG A 9 3.02 -0.37 -3.28
CA ARG A 9 3.74 0.87 -3.67
C ARG A 9 4.18 0.93 -5.14
N ASN A 10 4.39 -0.23 -5.77
CA ASN A 10 4.75 -0.34 -7.19
C ASN A 10 3.53 -0.44 -8.11
N CYS A 11 2.33 -0.51 -7.55
CA CYS A 11 1.09 -0.62 -8.27
C CYS A 11 0.45 0.76 -8.44
N CYS A 12 0.12 1.11 -9.68
CA CYS A 12 -0.43 2.42 -9.98
C CYS A 12 -1.50 2.38 -11.07
N ASP A 13 -2.48 3.24 -10.91
CA ASP A 13 -3.37 3.71 -11.96
C ASP A 13 -2.66 4.73 -12.84
N LYS A 14 -2.61 4.43 -14.13
CA LYS A 14 -2.00 5.27 -15.17
C LYS A 14 -2.96 6.33 -15.71
N HIS A 15 -4.24 6.27 -15.33
CA HIS A 15 -5.26 7.20 -15.81
C HIS A 15 -6.14 7.74 -14.67
N PRO A 16 -6.42 9.06 -14.61
CA PRO A 16 -7.19 9.67 -13.50
C PRO A 16 -8.64 9.16 -13.39
N ASN A 17 -9.19 8.59 -14.46
CA ASN A 17 -10.55 8.02 -14.46
C ASN A 17 -10.61 6.55 -14.05
N CYS A 18 -9.49 5.92 -13.69
CA CYS A 18 -9.46 4.49 -13.33
C CYS A 18 -10.49 4.15 -12.24
N ALA A 19 -10.56 4.95 -11.16
CA ALA A 19 -11.52 4.74 -10.09
C ALA A 19 -12.98 4.82 -10.57
N SER A 20 -13.30 5.78 -11.44
CA SER A 20 -14.65 5.95 -12.00
C SER A 20 -15.03 4.78 -12.92
N TRP A 21 -14.10 4.33 -13.75
CA TRP A 21 -14.32 3.19 -14.65
C TRP A 21 -14.41 1.86 -13.90
N ALA A 22 -13.59 1.66 -12.87
CA ALA A 22 -13.70 0.50 -12.00
C ALA A 22 -15.07 0.44 -11.30
N LYS A 23 -15.57 1.57 -10.76
CA LYS A 23 -16.93 1.68 -10.20
C LYS A 23 -18.04 1.33 -11.20
N ARG A 24 -17.82 1.54 -12.49
CA ARG A 24 -18.75 1.18 -13.58
C ARG A 24 -18.62 -0.28 -14.04
N GLY A 25 -17.70 -1.05 -13.45
CA GLY A 25 -17.45 -2.45 -13.75
C GLY A 25 -16.54 -2.67 -14.97
N GLU A 26 -15.75 -1.67 -15.39
CA GLU A 26 -14.86 -1.80 -16.55
C GLU A 26 -13.76 -2.83 -16.33
N CYS A 27 -13.36 -3.12 -15.09
CA CYS A 27 -12.40 -4.18 -14.80
C CYS A 27 -12.86 -5.54 -15.36
N SER A 28 -14.17 -5.81 -15.37
CA SER A 28 -14.75 -7.05 -15.93
C SER A 28 -15.19 -6.89 -17.39
N LYS A 29 -15.70 -5.71 -17.78
CA LYS A 29 -16.18 -5.45 -19.15
C LYS A 29 -15.05 -5.22 -20.16
N ASN A 30 -13.95 -4.63 -19.71
CA ASN A 30 -12.78 -4.27 -20.51
C ASN A 30 -11.46 -4.57 -19.78
N PRO A 31 -11.23 -5.83 -19.36
CA PRO A 31 -10.04 -6.21 -18.58
C PRO A 31 -8.74 -5.94 -19.35
N LYS A 32 -8.76 -6.13 -20.68
CA LYS A 32 -7.56 -5.95 -21.52
C LYS A 32 -6.99 -4.53 -21.43
N TRP A 33 -7.86 -3.53 -21.30
CA TRP A 33 -7.43 -2.15 -21.12
C TRP A 33 -7.23 -1.82 -19.64
N MET A 34 -8.16 -2.24 -18.78
CA MET A 34 -8.17 -1.85 -17.38
C MET A 34 -7.03 -2.48 -16.58
N LEU A 35 -6.76 -3.78 -16.71
CA LEU A 35 -5.74 -4.44 -15.89
C LEU A 35 -4.34 -3.81 -16.03
N PRO A 36 -3.79 -3.52 -17.22
CA PRO A 36 -2.47 -2.89 -17.31
C PRO A 36 -2.44 -1.38 -17.00
N ASN A 37 -3.59 -0.68 -17.02
CA ASN A 37 -3.68 0.77 -16.86
C ASN A 37 -4.30 1.24 -15.55
N CYS A 38 -5.05 0.40 -14.88
CA CYS A 38 -5.85 0.70 -13.69
C CYS A 38 -5.67 -0.40 -12.65
N GLN A 39 -4.42 -0.80 -12.43
CA GLN A 39 -4.05 -1.97 -11.63
C GLN A 39 -4.56 -1.83 -10.19
N LEU A 40 -4.41 -0.63 -9.62
CA LEU A 40 -4.83 -0.33 -8.26
C LEU A 40 -6.36 -0.31 -8.18
N SER A 41 -7.02 0.44 -9.07
CA SER A 41 -8.49 0.50 -9.13
C SER A 41 -9.17 -0.85 -9.40
N CYS A 42 -8.51 -1.74 -10.14
CA CYS A 42 -9.01 -3.08 -10.42
C CYS A 42 -8.53 -4.15 -9.45
N HIS A 43 -7.75 -3.78 -8.42
CA HIS A 43 -7.17 -4.72 -7.45
C HIS A 43 -6.40 -5.86 -8.15
N SER A 44 -5.68 -5.52 -9.22
CA SER A 44 -4.87 -6.44 -10.01
C SER A 44 -3.38 -6.17 -9.84
N CYS A 45 -3.01 -5.56 -8.71
CA CYS A 45 -1.61 -5.41 -8.32
C CYS A 45 -1.01 -6.80 -8.13
N GLU A 46 0.12 -7.07 -8.79
CA GLU A 46 0.94 -8.23 -8.45
C GLU A 46 1.60 -7.91 -7.11
N THR A 47 1.04 -8.43 -6.02
CA THR A 47 1.78 -8.52 -4.78
C THR A 47 2.82 -9.60 -5.02
N GLU A 48 4.10 -9.25 -4.97
CA GLU A 48 5.19 -10.22 -4.91
C GLU A 48 4.92 -11.11 -3.68
N THR A 49 4.23 -12.23 -3.88
CA THR A 49 4.08 -13.25 -2.84
C THR A 49 5.35 -14.05 -2.89
N ASP A 50 6.33 -13.61 -2.12
CA ASP A 50 7.58 -14.31 -1.89
C ASP A 50 7.27 -15.75 -1.51
N THR A 51 7.57 -16.67 -2.42
CA THR A 51 7.63 -18.09 -2.09
C THR A 51 8.97 -18.33 -1.40
N ASN A 52 9.10 -17.93 -0.13
CA ASN A 52 9.85 -18.68 0.88
C ASN A 52 9.61 -18.08 2.27
N GLU A 53 9.59 -18.94 3.28
CA GLU A 53 9.44 -18.59 4.69
C GLU A 53 10.34 -17.41 5.13
N GLN A 54 9.72 -16.53 5.91
CA GLN A 54 10.33 -15.63 6.90
C GLN A 54 11.08 -14.39 6.37
N SER A 55 10.29 -13.38 6.02
CA SER A 55 10.61 -11.97 6.26
C SER A 55 9.37 -11.27 6.82
N ASP A 56 9.04 -11.62 8.06
CA ASP A 56 8.46 -10.66 8.99
C ASP A 56 9.41 -9.47 9.08
N GLU A 57 9.23 -8.46 8.23
CA GLU A 57 9.66 -7.08 8.48
C GLU A 57 8.86 -6.14 7.56
N SER A 58 7.55 -6.10 7.78
CA SER A 58 6.72 -4.99 7.30
C SER A 58 6.01 -4.37 8.50
N ASP A 59 6.77 -3.79 9.41
CA ASP A 59 6.34 -2.73 10.35
C ASP A 59 7.55 -2.04 10.98
N THR A 60 8.17 -1.09 10.25
CA THR A 60 8.86 0.05 10.90
C THR A 60 8.50 1.34 10.17
N SER A 61 7.20 1.64 10.14
CA SER A 61 6.74 3.01 9.93
C SER A 61 5.52 3.31 10.79
N ASP A 62 5.65 3.02 12.09
CA ASP A 62 4.97 3.76 13.15
C ASP A 62 6.05 4.16 14.18
N GLU A 63 6.89 5.11 13.79
CA GLU A 63 7.69 5.91 14.73
C GLU A 63 7.34 7.38 14.49
N SER A 64 6.20 7.77 15.04
CA SER A 64 5.93 9.15 15.41
C SER A 64 4.84 9.21 16.48
N ASP A 65 5.06 8.55 17.61
CA ASP A 65 4.37 8.89 18.88
C ASP A 65 5.11 8.31 20.11
N THR A 66 6.37 8.70 20.31
CA THR A 66 6.97 8.70 21.66
C THR A 66 7.74 10.00 21.92
N SER A 67 7.03 11.12 21.91
CA SER A 67 7.54 12.29 22.63
C SER A 67 7.38 12.04 24.13
N ASP A 68 8.47 11.56 24.72
CA ASP A 68 8.91 11.87 26.09
C ASP A 68 8.03 11.40 27.24
N THR A 69 8.12 10.12 27.60
CA THR A 69 7.81 9.66 28.97
C THR A 69 8.81 8.62 29.44
N SER A 70 10.04 9.03 29.80
CA SER A 70 10.91 8.29 30.75
C SER A 70 12.16 9.09 31.13
N ASP A 71 11.97 10.14 31.93
CA ASP A 71 12.98 10.53 32.93
C ASP A 71 12.31 10.38 34.30
N THR A 72 12.20 9.14 34.77
CA THR A 72 11.91 8.86 36.18
C THR A 72 13.22 8.59 36.90
N LEU A 73 13.57 9.54 37.76
CA LEU A 73 14.26 9.35 39.04
C LEU A 73 15.58 8.55 39.01
N SER A 74 16.68 9.28 38.91
CA SER A 74 17.88 8.97 39.71
C SER A 74 17.91 9.87 40.93
N GLU A 75 17.94 9.20 42.07
CA GLU A 75 18.12 9.69 43.43
C GLU A 75 19.33 10.62 43.57
N LEU A 76 19.23 11.65 44.43
CA LEU A 76 20.11 11.84 45.60
C LEU A 76 19.84 13.19 46.29
N GLN A 77 19.55 13.07 47.60
CA GLN A 77 19.78 14.03 48.71
C GLN A 77 19.12 15.41 48.68
#